data_AF-A0A0N4WUH6-F1
#
_entry.id   AF-A0A0N4WUH6-F1
#
_cell.length_a   1.000
_cell.length_b   1.000
_cell.length_c   1.000
_cell.angle_alpha   90.00
_cell.angle_beta   90.00
_cell.angle_gamma   90.00
#
_symmetry.space_group_name_H-M   'P 1'
#
loop_
_entity.id
_entity.type
_entity.pdbx_description
1 polymer ?
#
loop_
_entity_poly.entity_id
_entity_poly.type
_entity_poly.pdbx_seq_one_letter_code
_entity_poly.pdbx_strand_id
1 'polypeptide(L)'
;MAPTFIPTEDSPYLINHFMLSIIQAIELIAIVFSLPVVLLHNYCLTRSTIFHPNLVRIAQVYLSGNYFAIISRLTTHLYQVGVFHFDDENDFSKILLFIASTIRSYFLMSTVVFLVEVIIERTFAFYFVDDYEKKPRLWISTGILAVTLPTTFLVTIMTMIRIIPIKNVIIADCVMTIIFFIIFVVLYRVNVLRLHDLRAGIVHCETKNTLSIKFQLLENVRVMRLVMIAFTVGSVLTFIGIGLLGFALLVYYDQPRARQLCLALLDLLVALSTAVGFFAFLLIFNEWRQAIREWPLALKLCRILRIQLNEPSQAIDEHRGATDHYFNQLRRAWE
;
A
#
# COMPACT_ATOMS: atom_id res chain seq x y z
N MET A 1 3.20 -26.00 -0.16
CA MET A 1 2.47 -25.81 1.12
C MET A 1 1.14 -26.51 0.93
N ALA A 2 0.97 -27.72 1.47
CA ALA A 2 -0.29 -28.46 1.33
C ALA A 2 -1.35 -27.81 2.25
N PRO A 3 -2.56 -27.51 1.77
CA PRO A 3 -3.60 -26.94 2.62
C PRO A 3 -4.26 -28.07 3.40
N THR A 4 -4.28 -27.93 4.72
CA THR A 4 -4.77 -28.94 5.65
C THR A 4 -6.29 -29.00 5.62
N PHE A 5 -6.83 -30.15 5.20
CA PHE A 5 -8.26 -30.50 5.20
C PHE A 5 -8.91 -30.28 6.58
N ILE A 6 -10.16 -29.85 6.55
CA ILE A 6 -11.07 -29.81 7.70
C ILE A 6 -11.65 -31.22 7.85
N PRO A 7 -11.39 -31.97 8.94
CA PRO A 7 -12.16 -33.17 9.23
C PRO A 7 -13.51 -32.73 9.77
N THR A 8 -14.56 -32.98 9.01
CA THR A 8 -15.94 -32.96 9.48
C THR A 8 -16.22 -34.24 10.26
N GLU A 9 -16.95 -34.07 11.36
CA GLU A 9 -17.64 -35.07 12.19
C GLU A 9 -16.98 -35.40 13.55
N ASP A 10 -17.80 -35.11 14.57
CA ASP A 10 -17.82 -35.60 15.95
C ASP A 10 -16.81 -35.10 16.98
N SER A 11 -17.08 -33.91 17.54
CA SER A 11 -16.55 -33.50 18.86
C SER A 11 -17.13 -32.14 19.32
N PRO A 12 -17.03 -31.75 20.62
CA PRO A 12 -17.72 -30.60 21.24
C PRO A 12 -17.14 -29.21 20.85
N TYR A 13 -16.77 -29.03 19.57
CA TYR A 13 -15.98 -27.89 19.06
C TYR A 13 -16.69 -27.10 17.95
N LEU A 14 -18.04 -27.13 17.91
CA LEU A 14 -18.86 -26.38 16.96
C LEU A 14 -18.55 -24.88 16.93
N ILE A 15 -18.20 -24.29 18.09
CA ILE A 15 -17.93 -22.85 18.24
C ILE A 15 -16.67 -22.42 17.48
N ASN A 16 -15.60 -23.22 17.49
CA ASN A 16 -14.35 -22.89 16.79
C ASN A 16 -14.51 -23.00 15.27
N HIS A 17 -15.27 -23.99 14.82
CA HIS A 17 -15.62 -24.12 13.41
C HIS A 17 -16.48 -22.93 12.97
N PHE A 18 -17.48 -22.56 13.75
CA PHE A 18 -18.36 -21.41 13.49
C PHE A 18 -17.59 -20.09 13.42
N MET A 19 -16.67 -19.83 14.36
CA MET A 19 -15.83 -18.63 14.35
C MET A 19 -14.92 -18.56 13.11
N LEU A 20 -14.31 -19.68 12.71
CA LEU A 20 -13.48 -19.74 11.51
C LEU A 20 -14.30 -19.49 10.24
N SER A 21 -15.50 -20.07 10.14
CA SER A 21 -16.41 -19.84 9.02
C SER A 21 -16.85 -18.37 8.93
N ILE A 22 -17.12 -17.71 10.07
CA ILE A 22 -17.44 -16.27 10.07
C ILE A 22 -16.26 -15.45 9.56
N ILE A 23 -15.05 -15.70 10.06
CA ILE A 23 -13.83 -14.98 9.63
C ILE A 23 -13.64 -15.13 8.12
N GLN A 24 -13.77 -16.34 7.59
CA GLN A 24 -13.66 -16.64 6.16
C GLN A 24 -14.75 -15.96 5.33
N ALA A 25 -15.99 -15.90 5.84
CA ALA A 25 -17.08 -15.19 5.15
C ALA A 25 -16.81 -13.68 5.08
N ILE A 26 -16.36 -13.07 6.19
CA ILE A 26 -16.01 -11.64 6.22
C ILE A 26 -14.82 -11.37 5.28
N GLU A 27 -13.81 -12.24 5.30
CA GLU A 27 -12.65 -12.15 4.41
C GLU A 27 -13.09 -12.17 2.93
N LEU A 28 -13.93 -13.13 2.55
CA LEU A 28 -14.43 -13.26 1.18
C LEU A 28 -15.21 -12.02 0.74
N ILE A 29 -16.07 -11.50 1.61
CA ILE A 29 -16.79 -10.24 1.38
C ILE A 29 -15.79 -9.09 1.16
N ALA A 30 -14.79 -8.96 2.03
CA ALA A 30 -13.76 -7.92 1.91
C ALA A 30 -12.94 -8.06 0.62
N ILE A 31 -12.60 -9.27 0.19
CA ILE A 31 -11.92 -9.54 -1.09
C ILE A 31 -12.78 -9.09 -2.26
N VAL A 32 -14.08 -9.41 -2.28
CA VAL A 32 -14.99 -8.98 -3.35
C VAL A 32 -15.09 -7.45 -3.40
N PHE A 33 -15.19 -6.78 -2.25
CA PHE A 33 -15.17 -5.32 -2.18
C PHE A 33 -13.83 -4.70 -2.57
N SER A 34 -12.71 -5.40 -2.38
CA SER A 34 -11.39 -4.87 -2.71
C SER A 34 -11.17 -4.64 -4.22
N LEU A 35 -11.84 -5.41 -5.10
CA LEU A 35 -11.71 -5.29 -6.55
C LEU A 35 -12.08 -3.90 -7.11
N PRO A 36 -13.31 -3.39 -6.90
CA PRO A 36 -13.66 -2.04 -7.35
C PRO A 36 -12.87 -0.95 -6.61
N VAL A 37 -12.47 -1.21 -5.37
CA VAL A 37 -11.68 -0.30 -4.55
C VAL A 37 -10.26 -0.10 -5.10
N VAL A 38 -9.60 -1.17 -5.56
CA VAL A 38 -8.27 -1.10 -6.18
C VAL A 38 -8.31 -0.37 -7.53
N LEU A 39 -9.39 -0.56 -8.31
CA LEU A 39 -9.60 0.20 -9.56
C LEU A 39 -9.70 1.70 -9.27
N LEU A 40 -10.50 2.05 -8.27
CA LEU A 40 -10.73 3.45 -7.91
C LEU A 40 -9.48 4.11 -7.31
N HIS A 41 -8.71 3.39 -6.50
CA HIS A 41 -7.39 3.82 -6.02
C HIS A 41 -6.45 4.20 -7.17
N ASN A 42 -6.29 3.31 -8.14
CA ASN A 42 -5.38 3.56 -9.28
C ASN A 42 -5.85 4.76 -10.10
N TYR A 43 -7.17 4.92 -10.27
CA TYR A 43 -7.76 6.09 -10.93
C TYR A 43 -7.45 7.39 -10.17
N CYS A 44 -7.70 7.42 -8.85
CA CYS A 44 -7.43 8.58 -8.00
C CYS A 44 -5.93 8.94 -7.99
N LEU A 45 -5.04 7.95 -7.90
CA LEU A 45 -3.60 8.16 -7.96
C LEU A 45 -3.14 8.77 -9.28
N THR A 46 -3.72 8.35 -10.41
CA THR A 46 -3.40 8.92 -11.73
C THR A 46 -3.80 10.39 -11.85
N ARG A 47 -4.87 10.79 -11.13
CA ARG A 47 -5.40 12.15 -11.15
C ARG A 47 -4.80 13.06 -10.09
N SER A 48 -4.17 12.51 -9.06
CA SER A 48 -3.60 13.28 -7.96
C SER A 48 -2.37 14.05 -8.44
N THR A 49 -2.31 15.34 -8.10
CA THR A 49 -1.14 16.20 -8.34
C THR A 49 -0.28 16.36 -7.09
N ILE A 50 -0.77 15.93 -5.92
CA ILE A 50 -0.06 15.96 -4.63
C ILE A 50 1.21 15.10 -4.65
N PHE A 51 1.18 13.96 -5.31
CA PHE A 51 2.28 13.01 -5.29
C PHE A 51 3.15 13.13 -6.53
N HIS A 52 4.47 13.14 -6.33
CA HIS A 52 5.42 13.08 -7.42
C HIS A 52 5.21 11.81 -8.28
N PRO A 53 5.34 11.88 -9.62
CA PRO A 53 5.08 10.75 -10.53
C PRO A 53 5.83 9.46 -10.19
N ASN A 54 7.03 9.54 -9.62
CA ASN A 54 7.78 8.37 -9.18
C ASN A 54 7.05 7.58 -8.08
N LEU A 55 6.55 8.27 -7.05
CA LEU A 55 5.83 7.64 -5.95
C LEU A 55 4.47 7.10 -6.42
N VAL A 56 3.78 7.85 -7.28
CA VAL A 56 2.53 7.40 -7.91
C VAL A 56 2.76 6.09 -8.67
N ARG A 57 3.79 6.03 -9.51
CA ARG A 57 4.09 4.83 -10.29
C ARG A 57 4.44 3.63 -9.42
N ILE A 58 5.26 3.82 -8.39
CA ILE A 58 5.58 2.77 -7.41
C ILE A 58 4.27 2.26 -6.79
N ALA A 59 3.45 3.13 -6.21
CA ALA A 59 2.18 2.74 -5.59
C ALA A 59 1.23 2.01 -6.57
N GLN A 60 1.11 2.49 -7.80
CA GLN A 60 0.24 1.89 -8.82
C GLN A 60 0.65 0.48 -9.21
N VAL A 61 1.94 0.17 -9.25
CA VAL A 61 2.42 -1.19 -9.56
C VAL A 61 1.99 -2.18 -8.48
N TYR A 62 2.12 -1.82 -7.20
CA TYR A 62 1.68 -2.67 -6.10
C TYR A 62 0.16 -2.79 -6.01
N LEU A 63 -0.56 -1.68 -6.21
CA LEU A 63 -2.02 -1.69 -6.24
C LEU A 63 -2.54 -2.53 -7.41
N SER A 64 -1.96 -2.41 -8.60
CA SER A 64 -2.33 -3.25 -9.74
C SER A 64 -1.93 -4.72 -9.51
N GLY A 65 -0.84 -4.96 -8.79
CA GLY A 65 -0.44 -6.28 -8.32
C GLY A 65 -1.51 -6.98 -7.48
N ASN A 66 -2.30 -6.22 -6.70
CA ASN A 66 -3.37 -6.79 -5.88
C ASN A 66 -4.43 -7.56 -6.69
N TYR A 67 -4.65 -7.27 -7.98
CA TYR A 67 -5.55 -8.11 -8.79
C TYR A 67 -5.07 -9.56 -8.87
N PHE A 68 -3.77 -9.75 -9.09
CA PHE A 68 -3.17 -11.08 -9.13
C PHE A 68 -3.18 -11.73 -7.73
N ALA A 69 -2.97 -10.95 -6.67
CA ALA A 69 -3.07 -11.43 -5.29
C ALA A 69 -4.50 -11.90 -4.95
N ILE A 70 -5.53 -11.16 -5.40
CA ILE A 70 -6.94 -11.51 -5.21
C ILE A 70 -7.28 -12.80 -5.96
N ILE A 71 -6.92 -12.90 -7.24
CA ILE A 71 -7.16 -14.12 -8.04
C ILE A 71 -6.48 -15.33 -7.40
N SER A 72 -5.20 -15.17 -7.03
CA SER A 72 -4.44 -16.21 -6.33
C SER A 72 -5.13 -16.63 -5.03
N ARG A 73 -5.60 -15.67 -4.22
CA ARG A 73 -6.29 -15.95 -2.96
C ARG A 73 -7.62 -16.67 -3.19
N LEU A 74 -8.44 -16.24 -4.15
CA LEU A 74 -9.68 -16.91 -4.51
C LEU A 74 -9.43 -18.37 -4.91
N THR A 75 -8.40 -18.64 -5.73
CA THR A 75 -8.01 -20.00 -6.10
C THR A 75 -7.60 -20.83 -4.87
N THR A 76 -6.78 -20.28 -3.98
CA THR A 76 -6.39 -21.00 -2.74
C THR A 76 -7.55 -21.21 -1.77
N HIS A 77 -8.51 -20.29 -1.74
CA HIS A 77 -9.68 -20.35 -0.88
C HIS A 77 -10.68 -21.43 -1.36
N LEU A 78 -10.93 -21.49 -2.67
CA LEU A 78 -11.75 -22.54 -3.27
C LEU A 78 -11.22 -23.95 -2.99
N TYR A 79 -9.88 -24.08 -2.94
CA TYR A 79 -9.25 -25.32 -2.47
C TYR A 79 -9.51 -25.56 -0.97
N GLN A 80 -9.33 -24.55 -0.12
CA GLN A 80 -9.54 -24.68 1.34
C GLN A 80 -10.96 -25.10 1.71
N VAL A 81 -11.97 -24.66 0.96
CA VAL A 81 -13.39 -25.00 1.17
C VAL A 81 -13.74 -26.39 0.59
N GLY A 82 -12.82 -27.03 -0.14
CA GLY A 82 -13.06 -28.35 -0.74
C GLY A 82 -13.91 -28.31 -2.01
N VAL A 83 -14.11 -27.13 -2.62
CA VAL A 83 -14.79 -27.03 -3.94
C VAL A 83 -13.93 -27.70 -5.02
N PHE A 84 -12.62 -27.51 -4.93
CA PHE A 84 -11.66 -28.26 -5.74
C PHE A 84 -11.19 -29.50 -4.97
N HIS A 85 -11.84 -30.64 -5.23
CA HIS A 85 -11.29 -31.96 -4.87
C HIS A 85 -10.25 -32.34 -5.92
N PHE A 86 -9.02 -32.54 -5.49
CA PHE A 86 -7.95 -33.02 -6.35
C PHE A 86 -7.67 -34.47 -5.98
N ASP A 87 -8.14 -35.39 -6.83
CA ASP A 87 -7.63 -36.76 -6.83
C ASP A 87 -6.11 -36.72 -6.96
N ASP A 88 -5.43 -37.58 -6.21
CA ASP A 88 -3.97 -37.63 -6.15
C ASP A 88 -3.30 -37.86 -7.52
N GLU A 89 -4.06 -38.26 -8.54
CA GLU A 89 -3.61 -38.47 -9.93
C GLU A 89 -3.57 -37.20 -10.80
N ASN A 90 -4.19 -36.09 -10.39
CA ASN A 90 -4.30 -34.90 -11.24
C ASN A 90 -3.16 -33.88 -11.02
N ASP A 91 -2.05 -34.05 -11.73
CA ASP A 91 -0.86 -33.19 -11.65
C ASP A 91 -1.12 -31.71 -11.99
N PHE A 92 -2.08 -31.44 -12.88
CA PHE A 92 -2.43 -30.07 -13.29
C PHE A 92 -2.88 -29.22 -12.09
N SER A 93 -3.68 -29.82 -11.23
CA SER A 93 -4.25 -29.19 -10.05
C SER A 93 -3.21 -28.84 -8.99
N LYS A 94 -2.22 -29.71 -8.80
CA LYS A 94 -1.08 -29.48 -7.90
C LYS A 94 -0.21 -28.33 -8.42
N ILE A 95 0.03 -28.29 -9.72
CA ILE A 95 0.76 -27.19 -10.39
C ILE A 95 0.01 -25.87 -10.23
N LEU A 96 -1.30 -25.85 -10.48
CA LEU A 96 -2.13 -24.65 -10.33
C LEU A 96 -2.10 -24.11 -8.89
N LEU A 97 -2.23 -24.98 -7.89
CA LEU A 97 -2.17 -24.60 -6.48
C LEU A 97 -0.78 -24.07 -6.08
N PHE A 98 0.29 -24.68 -6.61
CA PHE A 98 1.65 -24.21 -6.39
C PHE A 98 1.88 -22.82 -6.98
N ILE A 99 1.43 -22.58 -8.22
CA ILE A 99 1.50 -21.27 -8.87
C ILE A 99 0.70 -20.24 -8.08
N ALA A 100 -0.55 -20.55 -7.73
CA ALA A 100 -1.39 -19.65 -6.93
C ALA A 100 -0.73 -19.31 -5.60
N SER A 101 -0.23 -20.31 -4.86
CA SER A 101 0.46 -20.09 -3.58
C SER A 101 1.74 -19.27 -3.71
N THR A 102 2.47 -19.44 -4.81
CA THR A 102 3.69 -18.68 -5.12
C THR A 102 3.36 -17.22 -5.40
N ILE A 103 2.37 -16.95 -6.26
CA ILE A 103 1.88 -15.60 -6.55
C ILE A 103 1.44 -14.92 -5.26
N ARG A 104 0.69 -15.61 -4.41
CA ARG A 104 0.23 -15.07 -3.13
C ARG A 104 1.39 -14.64 -2.24
N SER A 105 2.37 -15.52 -2.11
CA SER A 105 3.51 -15.30 -1.21
C SER A 105 4.43 -14.22 -1.74
N TYR A 106 4.56 -14.09 -3.07
CA TYR A 106 5.25 -13.00 -3.71
C TYR A 106 4.64 -11.65 -3.29
N PHE A 107 3.31 -11.50 -3.38
CA PHE A 107 2.65 -10.25 -2.98
C PHE A 107 2.73 -9.94 -1.48
N LEU A 108 2.70 -10.96 -0.62
CA LEU A 108 2.94 -10.78 0.81
C LEU A 108 4.35 -10.24 1.09
N MET A 109 5.38 -10.84 0.49
CA MET A 109 6.78 -10.39 0.63
C MET A 109 7.00 -8.99 0.03
N SER A 110 6.40 -8.75 -1.13
CA SER A 110 6.40 -7.45 -1.82
C SER A 110 5.88 -6.31 -0.94
N THR A 111 4.99 -6.56 0.03
CA THR A 111 4.47 -5.51 0.91
C THR A 111 5.55 -4.89 1.79
N VAL A 112 6.53 -5.68 2.27
CA VAL A 112 7.69 -5.17 3.02
C VAL A 112 8.59 -4.35 2.09
N VAL A 113 8.84 -4.88 0.89
CA VAL A 113 9.71 -4.24 -0.11
C VAL A 113 9.15 -2.91 -0.59
N PHE A 114 7.83 -2.77 -0.73
CA PHE A 114 7.16 -1.51 -1.05
C PHE A 114 7.55 -0.39 -0.08
N LEU A 115 7.63 -0.66 1.23
CA LEU A 115 8.06 0.34 2.21
C LEU A 115 9.50 0.81 1.94
N VAL A 116 10.38 -0.09 1.53
CA VAL A 116 11.76 0.23 1.16
C VAL A 116 11.80 1.13 -0.07
N GLU A 117 11.00 0.83 -1.08
CA GLU A 117 10.93 1.63 -2.31
C GLU A 117 10.48 3.07 -2.03
N VAL A 118 9.50 3.24 -1.13
CA VAL A 118 9.05 4.56 -0.70
C VAL A 118 10.20 5.32 -0.03
N ILE A 119 10.99 4.69 0.85
CA ILE A 119 12.16 5.33 1.48
C ILE A 119 13.20 5.75 0.45
N ILE A 120 13.55 4.85 -0.48
CA ILE A 120 14.55 5.13 -1.52
C ILE A 120 14.08 6.31 -2.38
N GLU A 121 12.83 6.31 -2.82
CA GLU A 121 12.25 7.38 -3.61
C GLU A 121 12.22 8.72 -2.84
N ARG A 122 11.85 8.70 -1.56
CA ARG A 122 11.89 9.90 -0.70
C ARG A 122 13.33 10.39 -0.45
N THR A 123 14.30 9.50 -0.41
CA THR A 123 15.73 9.85 -0.27
C THR A 123 16.22 10.58 -1.53
N PHE A 124 15.82 10.11 -2.72
CA PHE A 124 16.10 10.84 -3.97
C PHE A 124 15.41 12.21 -4.02
N ALA A 125 14.18 12.32 -3.53
CA ALA A 125 13.48 13.61 -3.43
C ALA A 125 14.21 14.59 -2.50
N PHE A 126 14.78 14.09 -1.40
CA PHE A 126 15.60 14.89 -0.48
C PHE A 126 16.92 15.35 -1.11
N TYR A 127 17.60 14.45 -1.83
CA TYR A 127 18.89 14.74 -2.46
C TYR A 127 18.75 15.74 -3.62
N PHE A 128 17.71 15.58 -4.45
CA PHE A 128 17.48 16.41 -5.63
C PHE A 128 16.45 17.54 -5.43
N VAL A 129 16.37 18.11 -4.22
CA VAL A 129 15.33 19.09 -3.84
C VAL A 129 15.15 20.26 -4.84
N ASP A 130 16.23 20.69 -5.49
CA ASP A 130 16.22 21.88 -6.37
C ASP A 130 15.38 21.69 -7.64
N ASP A 131 15.36 20.48 -8.19
CA ASP A 131 14.70 20.19 -9.47
C ASP A 131 13.90 18.88 -9.51
N TYR A 132 13.75 18.17 -8.38
CA TYR A 132 12.94 16.94 -8.29
C TYR A 132 11.51 17.16 -8.78
N GLU A 133 10.81 18.15 -8.23
CA GLU A 133 9.42 18.44 -8.61
C GLU A 133 9.26 18.99 -10.04
N LYS A 134 10.35 19.47 -10.67
CA LYS A 134 10.33 20.04 -12.02
C LYS A 134 10.51 18.97 -13.10
N LYS A 135 11.23 17.89 -12.78
CA LYS A 135 11.58 16.84 -13.74
C LYS A 135 11.04 15.50 -13.23
N PRO A 136 10.13 14.85 -13.96
CA PRO A 136 9.46 13.64 -13.48
C PRO A 136 10.43 12.47 -13.23
N ARG A 137 11.64 12.49 -13.83
CA ARG A 137 12.74 11.52 -13.60
C ARG A 137 12.25 10.08 -13.43
N LEU A 138 11.39 9.64 -14.35
CA LEU A 138 10.74 8.32 -14.27
C LEU A 138 11.73 7.15 -14.27
N TRP A 139 12.98 7.40 -14.66
CA TRP A 139 14.06 6.41 -14.55
C TRP A 139 14.33 6.00 -13.10
N ILE A 140 14.08 6.87 -12.10
CA ILE A 140 14.26 6.54 -10.68
C ILE A 140 13.29 5.44 -10.27
N SER A 141 11.98 5.66 -10.45
CA SER A 141 10.96 4.65 -10.15
C SER A 141 11.13 3.39 -11.01
N THR A 142 11.50 3.53 -12.28
CA THR A 142 11.78 2.37 -13.15
C THR A 142 12.95 1.55 -12.63
N GLY A 143 14.05 2.19 -12.24
CA GLY A 143 15.24 1.51 -11.73
C GLY A 143 14.99 0.82 -10.40
N ILE A 144 14.25 1.46 -9.49
CA ILE A 144 13.82 0.86 -8.23
C ILE A 144 13.02 -0.42 -8.51
N LEU A 145 11.94 -0.33 -9.28
CA LEU A 145 11.06 -1.47 -9.60
C LEU A 145 11.77 -2.59 -10.38
N ALA A 146 12.67 -2.23 -11.30
CA ALA A 146 13.42 -3.18 -12.10
C ALA A 146 14.38 -4.04 -11.26
N VAL A 147 14.82 -3.53 -10.11
CA VAL A 147 15.66 -4.28 -9.17
C VAL A 147 14.78 -5.02 -8.16
N THR A 148 13.83 -4.33 -7.53
CA THR A 148 13.09 -4.89 -6.38
C THR A 148 12.11 -5.98 -6.77
N LEU A 149 11.36 -5.86 -7.88
CA LEU A 149 10.37 -6.86 -8.27
C LEU A 149 11.03 -8.21 -8.60
N PRO A 150 12.08 -8.28 -9.46
CA PRO A 150 12.74 -9.56 -9.74
C PRO A 150 13.45 -10.15 -8.53
N THR A 151 14.08 -9.31 -7.69
CA THR A 151 14.71 -9.79 -6.45
C THR A 151 13.67 -10.39 -5.50
N THR A 152 12.52 -9.75 -5.32
CA THR A 152 11.44 -10.27 -4.46
C THR A 152 10.89 -11.58 -4.99
N PHE A 153 10.74 -11.69 -6.33
CA PHE A 153 10.30 -12.92 -6.97
C PHE A 153 11.28 -14.07 -6.75
N LEU A 154 12.58 -13.82 -6.94
CA LEU A 154 13.64 -14.79 -6.72
C LEU A 154 13.68 -15.27 -5.27
N VAL A 155 13.62 -14.35 -4.29
CA VAL A 155 13.58 -14.70 -2.86
C VAL A 155 12.32 -15.52 -2.53
N THR A 156 11.17 -15.17 -3.11
CA THR A 156 9.92 -15.92 -2.92
C THR A 156 10.06 -17.36 -3.43
N ILE A 157 10.59 -17.55 -4.65
CA ILE A 157 10.83 -18.89 -5.21
C ILE A 157 11.79 -19.68 -4.33
N MET A 158 12.93 -19.09 -3.95
CA MET A 158 13.92 -19.74 -3.07
C MET A 158 13.33 -20.16 -1.72
N THR A 159 12.40 -19.37 -1.18
CA THR A 159 11.68 -19.69 0.05
C THR A 159 10.68 -20.83 -0.17
N MET A 160 9.95 -20.84 -1.29
CA MET A 160 8.99 -21.89 -1.64
C MET A 160 9.63 -23.26 -1.83
N ILE A 161 10.79 -23.30 -2.49
CA ILE A 161 11.57 -24.53 -2.68
C ILE A 161 12.48 -24.85 -1.48
N ARG A 162 12.35 -24.10 -0.37
CA ARG A 162 13.05 -24.30 0.91
C ARG A 162 14.57 -24.18 0.86
N ILE A 163 15.14 -23.50 -0.14
CA ILE A 163 16.56 -23.11 -0.14
C ILE A 163 16.81 -22.12 1.01
N ILE A 164 15.91 -21.15 1.17
CA ILE A 164 15.94 -20.21 2.28
C ILE A 164 14.90 -20.68 3.31
N PRO A 165 15.30 -20.98 4.56
CA PRO A 165 14.35 -21.39 5.58
C PRO A 165 13.44 -20.21 5.95
N ILE A 166 12.14 -20.46 6.03
CA ILE A 166 11.11 -19.44 6.28
C ILE A 166 11.36 -18.64 7.58
N LYS A 167 11.96 -19.27 8.60
CA LYS A 167 12.37 -18.63 9.84
C LYS A 167 13.30 -17.43 9.59
N ASN A 168 14.27 -17.58 8.68
CA ASN A 168 15.23 -16.52 8.39
C ASN A 168 14.55 -15.35 7.68
N VAL A 169 13.60 -15.63 6.79
CA VAL A 169 12.82 -14.60 6.10
C VAL A 169 11.97 -13.81 7.09
N ILE A 170 11.26 -14.48 8.00
CA ILE A 170 10.44 -13.81 9.02
C ILE A 170 11.29 -12.92 9.93
N ILE A 171 12.46 -13.41 10.38
CA ILE A 171 13.37 -12.60 11.21
C ILE A 171 13.89 -11.39 10.42
N ALA A 172 14.30 -11.59 9.16
CA ALA A 172 14.76 -10.52 8.30
C ALA A 172 13.67 -9.46 8.09
N ASP A 173 12.44 -9.85 7.77
CA ASP A 173 11.33 -8.93 7.55
C ASP A 173 10.97 -8.12 8.80
N CYS A 174 10.98 -8.75 9.98
CA CYS A 174 10.79 -8.05 11.26
C CYS A 174 11.87 -6.97 11.48
N VAL A 175 13.15 -7.34 11.34
CA VAL A 175 14.27 -6.43 11.55
C VAL A 175 14.24 -5.29 10.52
N MET A 176 14.03 -5.62 9.25
CA MET A 176 13.96 -4.66 8.16
C MET A 176 12.81 -3.67 8.36
N THR A 177 11.62 -4.13 8.72
CA THR A 177 10.47 -3.24 8.96
C THR A 177 10.76 -2.21 10.07
N ILE A 178 11.40 -2.63 11.17
CA ILE A 178 11.78 -1.73 12.26
C ILE A 178 12.84 -0.72 11.80
N ILE A 179 13.90 -1.19 11.15
CA ILE A 179 15.00 -0.33 10.65
C ILE A 179 14.44 0.71 9.67
N PHE A 180 13.61 0.30 8.72
CA PHE A 180 13.03 1.18 7.72
C PHE A 180 12.07 2.20 8.33
N PHE A 181 11.30 1.82 9.34
CA PHE A 181 10.49 2.76 10.10
C PHE A 181 11.35 3.86 10.76
N ILE A 182 12.45 3.46 11.41
CA ILE A 182 13.39 4.41 12.02
C ILE A 182 14.01 5.33 10.96
N ILE A 183 14.50 4.77 9.85
CA ILE A 183 15.08 5.54 8.74
C ILE A 183 14.08 6.56 8.21
N PHE A 184 12.82 6.16 8.00
CA PHE A 184 11.79 7.06 7.48
C PHE A 184 11.50 8.21 8.45
N VAL A 185 11.40 7.93 9.75
CA VAL A 185 11.21 8.97 10.78
C VAL A 185 12.39 9.94 10.81
N VAL A 186 13.63 9.43 10.76
CA VAL A 186 14.84 10.26 10.71
C VAL A 186 14.84 11.13 9.45
N LEU A 187 14.56 10.54 8.28
CA LEU A 187 14.49 11.28 7.01
C LEU A 187 13.45 12.42 7.09
N TYR A 188 12.30 12.18 7.71
CA TYR A 188 11.31 13.23 7.92
C TYR A 188 11.80 14.35 8.83
N ARG A 189 12.42 13.99 9.97
CA ARG A 189 12.98 14.98 10.91
C ARG A 189 14.03 15.85 10.23
N VAL A 190 14.93 15.26 9.46
CA VAL A 190 15.96 15.98 8.70
C VAL A 190 15.33 16.92 7.67
N ASN A 191 14.29 16.49 6.95
CA ASN A 191 13.56 17.36 6.01
C ASN A 191 12.91 18.57 6.70
N VAL A 192 12.29 18.37 7.86
CA VAL A 192 11.68 19.44 8.66
C VAL A 192 12.73 20.41 9.20
N LEU A 193 13.87 19.90 9.70
CA LEU A 193 14.97 20.73 10.20
C LEU A 193 15.58 21.58 9.08
N ARG A 194 15.84 20.99 7.91
CA ARG A 194 16.36 21.74 6.74
C ARG A 194 15.41 22.87 6.33
N LEU A 195 14.09 22.64 6.40
CA LEU A 195 13.10 23.68 6.15
C LEU A 195 13.11 24.78 7.21
N HIS A 196 13.31 24.43 8.47
CA HIS A 196 13.45 25.39 9.57
C HIS A 196 14.69 26.26 9.40
N ASP A 197 15.85 25.68 9.10
CA ASP A 197 17.11 26.40 8.96
C ASP A 197 17.08 27.40 7.78
N LEU A 198 16.41 27.01 6.69
CA LEU A 198 16.14 27.90 5.55
C LEU A 198 15.18 29.03 5.90
N ARG A 199 14.21 28.81 6.80
CA ARG A 199 13.30 29.88 7.27
C ARG A 199 13.98 30.83 8.25
N ALA A 200 14.88 30.30 9.09
CA ALA A 200 15.62 31.07 10.08
C ALA A 200 16.76 31.91 9.47
N GLY A 201 17.06 31.76 8.16
CA GLY A 201 18.12 32.51 7.48
C GLY A 201 19.53 32.08 7.91
N ILE A 202 19.65 30.98 8.65
CA ILE A 202 20.91 30.44 9.16
C ILE A 202 21.78 29.95 8.00
N VAL A 203 21.15 29.40 6.95
CA VAL A 203 21.82 29.00 5.72
C VAL A 203 21.82 30.19 4.75
N HIS A 204 22.93 30.92 4.69
CA HIS A 204 23.21 31.89 3.63
C HIS A 204 23.55 31.15 2.33
N CYS A 205 22.53 30.65 1.62
CA CYS A 205 22.72 30.26 0.23
C CYS A 205 22.88 31.55 -0.59
N GLU A 206 24.12 31.88 -0.96
CA GLU A 206 24.37 32.78 -2.08
C GLU A 206 23.57 32.30 -3.30
N THR A 207 23.05 33.25 -4.09
CA THR A 207 22.32 33.10 -5.37
C THR A 207 20.78 33.01 -5.33
N LYS A 208 20.16 34.10 -5.83
CA LYS A 208 19.02 34.27 -6.76
C LYS A 208 17.78 33.32 -6.77
N ASN A 209 17.78 32.15 -6.14
CA ASN A 209 16.73 31.13 -6.25
C ASN A 209 16.19 30.60 -4.91
N THR A 210 16.53 31.26 -3.79
CA THR A 210 16.15 30.88 -2.43
C THR A 210 14.63 30.76 -2.24
N LEU A 211 13.84 31.58 -2.94
CA LEU A 211 12.38 31.55 -2.86
C LEU A 211 11.77 30.30 -3.53
N SER A 212 12.22 29.94 -4.74
CA SER A 212 11.76 28.72 -5.44
C SER A 212 12.08 27.48 -4.60
N ILE A 213 13.30 27.39 -4.08
CA ILE A 213 13.75 26.25 -3.25
C ILE A 213 12.92 26.15 -1.97
N LYS A 214 12.62 27.29 -1.33
CA LYS A 214 11.76 27.33 -0.14
C LYS A 214 10.34 26.81 -0.42
N PHE A 215 9.73 27.20 -1.54
CA PHE A 215 8.42 26.69 -1.93
C PHE A 215 8.45 25.18 -2.24
N GLN A 216 9.46 24.72 -2.97
CA GLN A 216 9.62 23.30 -3.30
C GLN A 216 9.83 22.44 -2.05
N LEU A 217 10.65 22.89 -1.11
CA LEU A 217 10.87 22.17 0.14
C LEU A 217 9.64 22.18 1.06
N LEU A 218 8.88 23.27 1.08
CA LEU A 218 7.63 23.35 1.84
C LEU A 218 6.62 22.33 1.34
N GLU A 219 6.46 22.23 0.01
CA GLU A 219 5.58 21.23 -0.59
C GLU A 219 6.09 19.81 -0.33
N ASN A 220 7.39 19.55 -0.48
CA ASN A 220 7.96 18.23 -0.18
C ASN A 220 7.72 17.82 1.29
N VAL A 221 7.90 18.72 2.26
CA VAL A 221 7.60 18.42 3.69
C VAL A 221 6.11 18.15 3.91
N ARG A 222 5.22 18.87 3.21
CA ARG A 222 3.77 18.62 3.26
C ARG A 222 3.42 17.23 2.75
N VAL A 223 3.93 16.87 1.57
CA VAL A 223 3.75 15.52 0.98
C VAL A 223 4.34 14.46 1.89
N MET A 224 5.54 14.67 2.41
CA MET A 224 6.21 13.73 3.30
C MET A 224 5.44 13.48 4.60
N ARG A 225 4.72 14.47 5.14
CA ARG A 225 3.81 14.26 6.28
C ARG A 225 2.66 13.32 5.94
N LEU A 226 2.07 13.45 4.76
CA LEU A 226 1.00 12.57 4.30
C LEU A 226 1.53 11.15 4.06
N VAL A 227 2.68 11.04 3.40
CA VAL A 227 3.38 9.76 3.21
C VAL A 227 3.76 9.14 4.56
N MET A 228 4.14 9.92 5.58
CA MET A 228 4.43 9.41 6.92
C MET A 228 3.23 8.71 7.55
N ILE A 229 2.03 9.29 7.46
CA ILE A 229 0.82 8.69 8.04
C ILE A 229 0.56 7.35 7.36
N ALA A 230 0.55 7.35 6.02
CA ALA A 230 0.38 6.14 5.22
C ALA A 230 1.44 5.07 5.52
N PHE A 231 2.71 5.49 5.58
CA PHE A 231 3.85 4.62 5.87
C PHE A 231 3.78 4.02 7.27
N THR A 232 3.37 4.81 8.27
CA THR A 232 3.22 4.34 9.65
C THR A 232 2.11 3.31 9.77
N VAL A 233 0.93 3.59 9.20
CA VAL A 233 -0.19 2.64 9.17
C VAL A 233 0.23 1.37 8.43
N GLY A 234 0.87 1.49 7.27
CA GLY A 234 1.40 0.37 6.50
C GLY A 234 2.41 -0.46 7.30
N SER A 235 3.38 0.18 7.96
CA SER A 235 4.41 -0.51 8.76
C SER A 235 3.80 -1.26 9.94
N VAL A 236 2.82 -0.68 10.63
CA VAL A 236 2.11 -1.35 11.74
C VAL A 236 1.34 -2.57 11.23
N LEU A 237 0.59 -2.43 10.14
CA LEU A 237 -0.16 -3.54 9.55
C LEU A 237 0.78 -4.66 9.05
N THR A 238 1.88 -4.30 8.41
CA THR A 238 2.92 -5.25 7.97
C THR A 238 3.54 -5.97 9.16
N PHE A 239 3.86 -5.26 10.25
CA PHE A 239 4.42 -5.86 11.46
C PHE A 239 3.45 -6.85 12.12
N ILE A 240 2.15 -6.50 12.21
CA ILE A 240 1.11 -7.42 12.68
C ILE A 240 1.01 -8.64 11.75
N GLY A 241 1.06 -8.44 10.43
CA GLY A 241 1.02 -9.52 9.43
C GLY A 241 2.20 -10.49 9.55
N ILE A 242 3.43 -9.98 9.66
CA ILE A 242 4.63 -10.79 9.89
C ILE A 242 4.51 -11.54 11.22
N GLY A 243 4.00 -10.89 12.27
CA GLY A 243 3.75 -11.51 13.57
C GLY A 243 2.78 -12.69 13.47
N LEU A 244 1.62 -12.51 12.82
CA LEU A 244 0.65 -13.58 12.59
C LEU A 244 1.24 -14.74 11.78
N LEU A 245 2.03 -14.44 10.75
CA LEU A 245 2.74 -15.45 9.95
C LEU A 245 3.78 -16.21 10.81
N GLY A 246 4.53 -15.49 11.64
CA GLY A 246 5.50 -16.05 12.59
C GLY A 246 4.86 -16.96 13.61
N PHE A 247 3.75 -16.54 14.23
CA PHE A 247 2.98 -17.40 15.13
C PHE A 247 2.47 -18.65 14.43
N ALA A 248 1.92 -18.52 13.22
CA ALA A 248 1.40 -19.65 12.46
C ALA A 248 2.47 -20.68 12.09
N LEU A 249 3.67 -20.23 11.68
CA LEU A 249 4.68 -21.09 11.08
C LEU A 249 5.80 -21.52 12.03
N LEU A 250 6.06 -20.77 13.10
CA LEU A 250 7.17 -21.04 14.03
C LEU A 250 6.70 -21.49 15.41
N VAL A 251 5.59 -20.94 15.91
CA VAL A 251 5.11 -21.21 17.28
C VAL A 251 4.04 -22.30 17.28
N TYR A 252 3.00 -22.12 16.47
CA TYR A 252 1.87 -23.05 16.38
C TYR A 252 2.03 -24.09 15.27
N TYR A 253 3.27 -24.39 14.87
CA TYR A 253 3.54 -25.35 13.80
C TYR A 253 2.88 -26.72 14.06
N ASP A 254 2.99 -27.21 15.30
CA ASP A 254 2.44 -28.50 15.75
C ASP A 254 0.95 -28.42 16.14
N GLN A 255 0.37 -27.22 16.20
CA GLN A 255 -1.02 -26.99 16.60
C GLN A 255 -1.85 -26.55 15.39
N PRO A 256 -2.46 -27.48 14.64
CA PRO A 256 -3.10 -27.18 13.36
C PRO A 256 -4.23 -26.14 13.49
N ARG A 257 -4.97 -26.16 14.60
CA ARG A 257 -6.09 -25.23 14.86
C ARG A 257 -5.62 -23.80 15.08
N ALA A 258 -4.64 -23.59 15.95
CA ALA A 258 -4.09 -22.26 16.23
C ALA A 258 -3.39 -21.69 15.00
N ARG A 259 -2.67 -22.54 14.25
CA ARG A 259 -2.08 -22.18 12.96
C ARG A 259 -3.12 -21.73 11.95
N GLN A 260 -4.22 -22.48 11.78
CA GLN A 260 -5.30 -22.11 10.87
C GLN A 260 -5.94 -20.77 11.25
N LEU A 261 -6.17 -20.53 12.54
CA LEU A 261 -6.70 -19.25 13.02
C LEU A 261 -5.74 -18.09 12.71
N CYS A 262 -4.44 -18.23 12.99
CA CYS A 262 -3.46 -17.19 12.67
C CYS A 262 -3.39 -16.88 11.16
N LEU A 263 -3.48 -17.91 10.32
CA LEU A 263 -3.50 -17.72 8.85
C LEU A 263 -4.80 -17.07 8.39
N ALA A 264 -5.95 -17.44 8.94
CA ALA A 264 -7.23 -16.81 8.63
C ALA A 264 -7.28 -15.34 9.08
N LEU A 265 -6.68 -15.02 10.24
CA LEU A 265 -6.54 -13.63 10.71
C LEU A 265 -5.58 -12.82 9.83
N LEU A 266 -4.49 -13.43 9.35
CA LEU A 266 -3.59 -12.80 8.39
C LEU A 266 -4.32 -12.48 7.08
N ASP A 267 -5.10 -13.44 6.59
CA ASP A 267 -5.91 -13.28 5.37
C ASP A 267 -6.94 -12.16 5.52
N LEU A 268 -7.65 -12.14 6.64
CA LEU A 268 -8.59 -11.08 6.97
C LEU A 268 -7.90 -9.72 7.09
N LEU A 269 -6.72 -9.64 7.71
CA LEU A 269 -5.93 -8.42 7.84
C LEU A 269 -5.57 -7.84 6.47
N VAL A 270 -5.15 -8.69 5.53
CA VAL A 270 -4.80 -8.28 4.15
C VAL A 270 -6.05 -7.83 3.39
N ALA A 271 -7.16 -8.56 3.51
CA ALA A 271 -8.41 -8.18 2.86
C ALA A 271 -8.98 -6.86 3.41
N LEU A 272 -8.93 -6.66 4.73
CA LEU A 272 -9.38 -5.42 5.36
C LEU A 272 -8.44 -4.25 5.09
N SER A 273 -7.12 -4.44 5.07
CA SER A 273 -6.18 -3.34 4.81
C SER A 273 -6.36 -2.77 3.41
N THR A 274 -6.62 -3.61 2.42
CA THR A 274 -6.91 -3.18 1.04
C THR A 274 -8.29 -2.51 0.92
N ALA A 275 -9.33 -3.07 1.55
CA ALA A 275 -10.68 -2.51 1.52
C ALA A 275 -10.81 -1.19 2.31
N VAL A 276 -10.35 -1.16 3.57
CA VAL A 276 -10.48 -0.02 4.49
C VAL A 276 -9.43 1.06 4.21
N GLY A 277 -8.22 0.67 3.80
CA GLY A 277 -7.14 1.60 3.47
C GLY A 277 -7.58 2.66 2.47
N PHE A 278 -8.37 2.27 1.48
CA PHE A 278 -8.95 3.20 0.51
C PHE A 278 -9.79 4.31 1.12
N PHE A 279 -10.74 3.92 1.98
CA PHE A 279 -11.66 4.87 2.58
C PHE A 279 -10.89 5.83 3.50
N ALA A 280 -9.83 5.35 4.17
CA ALA A 280 -8.93 6.23 4.90
C ALA A 280 -8.26 7.26 3.98
N PHE A 281 -7.71 6.84 2.82
CA PHE A 281 -7.16 7.77 1.83
C PHE A 281 -8.22 8.75 1.29
N LEU A 282 -9.46 8.33 1.04
CA LEU A 282 -10.53 9.25 0.62
C LEU A 282 -10.90 10.31 1.66
N LEU A 283 -10.82 9.96 2.94
CA LEU A 283 -11.07 10.91 4.02
C LEU A 283 -9.90 11.90 4.20
N ILE A 284 -8.67 11.46 3.94
CA ILE A 284 -7.46 12.26 4.11
C ILE A 284 -7.23 13.20 2.90
N PHE A 285 -7.54 12.76 1.68
CA PHE A 285 -7.21 13.49 0.44
C PHE A 285 -8.46 14.09 -0.22
N ASN A 286 -8.67 15.39 -0.03
CA ASN A 286 -9.78 16.12 -0.66
C ASN A 286 -9.77 16.02 -2.20
N GLU A 287 -8.59 15.97 -2.84
CA GLU A 287 -8.46 15.76 -4.29
C GLU A 287 -9.05 14.42 -4.76
N TRP A 288 -8.95 13.37 -3.94
CA TRP A 288 -9.49 12.06 -4.30
C TRP A 288 -11.02 12.08 -4.25
N ARG A 289 -11.61 12.83 -3.32
CA ARG A 289 -13.05 13.07 -3.29
C ARG A 289 -13.54 13.80 -4.55
N GLN A 290 -12.77 14.77 -5.04
CA GLN A 290 -13.06 15.48 -6.29
C GLN A 290 -12.91 14.54 -7.51
N ALA A 291 -11.83 13.77 -7.57
CA ALA A 291 -11.61 12.80 -8.64
C ALA A 291 -12.74 11.76 -8.73
N ILE A 292 -13.24 11.25 -7.61
CA ILE A 292 -14.39 10.34 -7.60
C ILE A 292 -15.66 11.00 -8.15
N ARG A 293 -15.89 12.27 -7.80
CA ARG A 293 -17.06 13.01 -8.29
C ARG A 293 -17.05 13.15 -9.81
N GLU A 294 -15.86 13.25 -10.41
CA GLU A 294 -15.65 13.33 -11.85
C GLU A 294 -15.61 11.95 -12.54
N TRP A 295 -15.68 10.86 -11.77
CA TRP A 295 -15.58 9.50 -12.32
C TRP A 295 -16.85 9.17 -13.13
N PRO A 296 -16.75 8.86 -14.44
CA PRO A 296 -17.92 8.67 -15.31
C PRO A 296 -18.83 7.52 -14.89
N LEU A 297 -18.29 6.49 -14.23
CA LEU A 297 -19.08 5.37 -13.70
C LEU A 297 -19.82 5.76 -12.42
N ALA A 298 -19.23 6.55 -11.53
CA ALA A 298 -19.91 7.08 -10.35
C ALA A 298 -21.03 8.05 -10.75
N LEU A 299 -20.81 8.89 -11.75
CA LEU A 299 -21.84 9.79 -12.31
C LEU A 299 -22.99 9.00 -12.93
N LYS A 300 -22.71 7.90 -13.65
CA LYS A 300 -23.76 6.98 -14.14
C LYS A 300 -24.50 6.31 -12.99
N LEU A 301 -23.81 5.81 -11.96
CA LEU A 301 -24.42 5.14 -10.81
C LEU A 301 -25.29 6.11 -9.99
N CYS A 302 -24.82 7.34 -9.74
CA CYS A 302 -25.58 8.39 -9.04
C CYS A 302 -26.82 8.83 -9.83
N ARG A 303 -26.72 8.89 -11.16
CA ARG A 303 -27.85 9.18 -12.05
C ARG A 303 -28.89 8.04 -12.05
N ILE A 304 -28.45 6.78 -11.95
CA ILE A 304 -29.33 5.61 -11.78
C ILE A 304 -29.99 5.60 -10.40
N LEU A 305 -29.23 5.92 -9.34
CA LEU A 305 -29.70 5.91 -7.94
C LEU A 305 -30.45 7.21 -7.53
N ARG A 306 -30.61 8.19 -8.44
CA ARG A 306 -31.23 9.51 -8.18
C ARG A 306 -30.71 10.23 -6.93
N ILE A 307 -29.43 10.05 -6.59
CA ILE A 307 -28.82 10.76 -5.46
C ILE A 307 -28.39 12.15 -5.95
N GLN A 308 -29.01 13.21 -5.44
CA GLN A 308 -28.56 14.59 -5.67
C GLN A 308 -27.22 14.79 -4.96
N LEU A 309 -26.11 14.71 -5.71
CA LEU A 309 -24.81 15.16 -5.23
C LEU A 309 -24.83 16.70 -5.23
N ASN A 310 -24.99 17.29 -4.04
CA ASN A 310 -24.89 18.75 -3.84
C ASN A 310 -23.69 19.33 -4.61
N GLU A 311 -23.96 20.33 -5.45
CA GLU A 311 -22.96 21.14 -6.14
C GLU A 311 -21.90 21.64 -5.16
N PRO A 312 -20.61 21.71 -5.56
CA PRO A 312 -19.59 22.20 -4.66
C PRO A 312 -19.84 23.68 -4.35
N SER A 313 -19.92 23.98 -3.06
CA SER A 313 -19.79 25.33 -2.51
C SER A 313 -18.51 25.99 -3.04
N GLN A 314 -18.61 27.27 -3.41
CA GLN A 314 -17.66 28.16 -4.09
C GLN A 314 -16.28 28.38 -3.40
N ALA A 315 -15.82 27.49 -2.53
CA ALA A 315 -14.60 27.68 -1.74
C ALA A 315 -13.29 27.62 -2.56
N ILE A 316 -13.30 27.06 -3.79
CA ILE A 316 -12.09 26.96 -4.63
C ILE A 316 -11.78 28.30 -5.34
N ASP A 317 -12.80 29.12 -5.63
CA ASP A 317 -12.61 30.44 -6.24
C ASP A 317 -12.05 31.46 -5.24
N GLU A 318 -12.34 31.33 -3.95
CA GLU A 318 -11.78 32.22 -2.92
C GLU A 318 -10.26 32.05 -2.76
N HIS A 319 -9.72 30.83 -2.89
CA HIS A 319 -8.28 30.59 -2.79
C HIS A 319 -7.51 31.06 -4.03
N ARG A 320 -8.10 30.94 -5.23
CA ARG A 320 -7.53 31.53 -6.46
C ARG A 320 -7.56 33.05 -6.39
N GLY A 321 -8.68 33.64 -5.97
CA GLY A 321 -8.81 35.09 -5.78
C GLY A 321 -7.82 35.65 -4.75
N ALA A 322 -7.59 34.95 -3.63
CA ALA A 322 -6.62 35.35 -2.62
C ALA A 322 -5.16 35.29 -3.13
N THR A 323 -4.85 34.28 -3.95
CA THR A 323 -3.53 34.10 -4.55
C THR A 323 -3.24 35.19 -5.59
N ASP A 324 -4.21 35.46 -6.47
CA ASP A 324 -4.12 36.53 -7.47
C ASP A 324 -4.05 37.93 -6.81
N HIS A 325 -4.74 38.13 -5.69
CA HIS A 325 -4.64 39.36 -4.91
C HIS A 325 -3.24 39.55 -4.32
N TYR A 326 -2.61 38.47 -3.81
CA TYR A 326 -1.25 38.52 -3.26
C TYR A 326 -0.20 38.78 -4.33
N PHE A 327 -0.32 38.16 -5.50
CA PHE A 327 0.58 38.39 -6.65
C PHE A 327 0.40 39.80 -7.23
N ASN A 328 -0.83 40.33 -7.27
CA ASN A 328 -1.08 41.70 -7.70
C ASN A 328 -0.57 42.73 -6.69
N GLN A 329 -0.63 42.46 -5.39
CA GLN A 329 0.02 43.30 -4.37
C GLN A 329 1.54 43.31 -4.50
N LEU A 330 2.15 42.14 -4.77
CA LEU A 330 3.59 42.06 -5.01
C LEU A 330 4.02 42.85 -6.26
N ARG A 331 3.20 42.78 -7.33
CA ARG A 331 3.45 43.50 -8.59
C ARG A 331 3.42 45.02 -8.40
N ARG A 332 2.46 45.52 -7.62
CA ARG A 332 2.33 46.96 -7.30
C ARG A 332 3.41 47.49 -6.35
N ALA A 333 4.10 46.61 -5.62
CA ALA A 333 5.20 47.01 -4.72
C ALA A 333 6.55 47.10 -5.45
N TRP A 334 6.61 46.70 -6.72
CA TRP A 334 7.81 46.71 -7.57
C TRP A 334 7.74 47.73 -8.72
N GLU A 335 6.60 48.40 -8.90
CA GLU A 335 6.46 49.66 -9.63
C GLU A 335 6.61 50.81 -8.64
#